data_AF-A0AAW7YFF5-F1
#
_entry.id   AF-A0AAW7YFF5-F1
#
_cell.length_a   1.000
_cell.length_b   1.000
_cell.length_c   1.000
_cell.angle_alpha   90.00
_cell.angle_beta   90.00
_cell.angle_gamma   90.00
#
_symmetry.space_group_name_H-M   'P 1'
#
loop_
_entity.id
_entity.type
_entity.pdbx_description
1 polymer ?
#
loop_
_entity_poly.entity_id
_entity_poly.type
_entity_poly.pdbx_seq_one_letter_code
_entity_poly.pdbx_strand_id
1 'polypeptide(L)'
;MEASIGVFNAALGPFIGFLGAVILFFLKEKWTSFCKKKSTISNLKLEIHYNINLYSDFIKQLSSAINAVSSGSKHVYVRLDYDFIATFFAKEYYNSGLLLTAFHVEDLKRWNVMLSSLSAGYEQKVLDSLEEWRTDKGISQDELFHILDHELKQVRYAKEMSEYVLSKL
;
A
#
# COMPACT_ATOMS: atom_id res chain seq x y z
N MET A 1 8.25 69.71 -4.83
CA MET A 1 8.89 68.65 -4.02
C MET A 1 7.87 67.88 -3.17
N GLU A 2 6.67 68.40 -2.91
CA GLU A 2 5.62 67.70 -2.14
C GLU A 2 4.86 66.63 -2.94
N ALA A 3 4.68 66.82 -4.25
CA ALA A 3 3.98 65.85 -5.10
C ALA A 3 4.69 64.49 -5.23
N SER A 4 6.03 64.44 -5.13
CA SER A 4 6.77 63.17 -5.22
C SER A 4 6.70 62.34 -3.94
N ILE A 5 6.50 62.98 -2.78
CA ILE A 5 6.39 62.30 -1.47
C ILE A 5 5.01 61.66 -1.32
N GLY A 6 3.94 62.33 -1.79
CA GLY A 6 2.58 61.79 -1.78
C GLY A 6 2.41 60.55 -2.66
N VAL A 7 3.02 60.54 -3.86
CA VAL A 7 2.99 59.39 -4.78
C VAL A 7 3.80 58.20 -4.23
N PHE A 8 4.94 58.47 -3.56
CA PHE A 8 5.76 57.42 -2.95
C PHE A 8 5.04 56.72 -1.79
N ASN A 9 4.37 57.49 -0.92
CA ASN A 9 3.54 56.94 0.17
C ASN A 9 2.29 56.20 -0.35
N ALA A 10 1.68 56.68 -1.44
CA ALA A 10 0.54 56.02 -2.08
C ALA A 10 0.91 54.69 -2.78
N ALA A 11 2.16 54.53 -3.24
CA ALA A 11 2.66 53.31 -3.86
C ALA A 11 3.19 52.28 -2.82
N LEU A 12 3.68 52.74 -1.67
CA LEU A 12 4.20 51.89 -0.59
C LEU A 12 3.12 50.99 0.04
N GLY A 13 1.91 51.52 0.28
CA GLY A 13 0.80 50.76 0.84
C GLY A 13 0.41 49.53 0.00
N PRO A 14 0.12 49.70 -1.31
CA PRO A 14 -0.15 48.60 -2.22
C PRO A 14 1.02 47.61 -2.38
N PHE A 15 2.28 48.09 -2.38
CA PHE A 15 3.46 47.24 -2.46
C PHE A 15 3.63 46.35 -1.21
N ILE A 16 3.43 46.91 -0.02
CA ILE A 16 3.43 46.16 1.25
C ILE A 16 2.25 45.18 1.30
N GLY A 17 1.07 45.60 0.83
CA GLY A 17 -0.10 44.72 0.72
C GLY A 17 0.14 43.54 -0.23
N PHE A 18 0.81 43.78 -1.36
CA PHE A 18 1.20 42.75 -2.32
C PHE A 18 2.22 41.77 -1.71
N LEU A 19 3.29 42.27 -1.08
CA LEU A 19 4.27 41.43 -0.39
C LEU A 19 3.63 40.61 0.74
N GLY A 20 2.73 41.22 1.52
CA GLY A 20 1.96 40.53 2.55
C GLY A 20 1.10 39.41 1.98
N ALA A 21 0.39 39.67 0.87
CA ALA A 21 -0.42 38.66 0.18
C ALA A 21 0.43 37.50 -0.38
N VAL A 22 1.61 37.80 -0.95
CA VAL A 22 2.56 36.78 -1.43
C VAL A 22 3.06 35.91 -0.28
N ILE A 23 3.44 36.51 0.85
CA ILE A 23 3.90 35.77 2.03
C ILE A 23 2.78 34.89 2.60
N LEU A 24 1.56 35.43 2.73
CA LEU A 24 0.39 34.67 3.19
C LEU A 24 0.06 33.51 2.24
N PHE A 25 0.19 33.71 0.93
CA PHE A 25 0.03 32.65 -0.06
C PHE A 25 1.04 31.52 0.15
N PHE A 26 2.34 31.84 0.30
CA PHE A 26 3.36 30.83 0.57
C PHE A 26 3.16 30.10 1.90
N LEU A 27 2.75 30.80 2.96
CA LEU A 27 2.44 30.19 4.25
C LEU A 27 1.23 29.25 4.15
N LYS A 28 0.18 29.67 3.43
CA LYS A 28 -0.99 28.84 3.16
C LYS A 28 -0.61 27.59 2.37
N GLU A 29 0.17 27.72 1.31
CA GLU A 29 0.61 26.56 0.52
C GLU A 29 1.43 25.58 1.35
N LYS A 30 2.38 26.08 2.16
CA LYS A 30 3.17 25.23 3.08
C LYS A 30 2.28 24.51 4.09
N TRP A 31 1.30 25.21 4.68
CA TRP A 31 0.37 24.62 5.63
C TRP A 31 -0.52 23.56 4.98
N THR A 32 -1.11 23.86 3.82
CA THR A 32 -1.93 22.92 3.07
C THR A 32 -1.14 21.68 2.67
N SER A 33 0.10 21.85 2.19
CA SER A 33 1.00 20.74 1.85
C SER A 33 1.30 19.88 3.07
N PHE A 34 1.60 20.49 4.22
CA PHE A 34 1.83 19.79 5.48
C PHE A 34 0.60 18.99 5.95
N CYS A 35 -0.58 19.62 5.95
CA CYS A 35 -1.84 18.95 6.31
C CYS A 35 -2.15 17.78 5.37
N LYS A 36 -1.96 17.97 4.05
CA LYS A 36 -2.15 16.90 3.06
C LYS A 36 -1.20 15.74 3.33
N LYS A 37 0.10 16.01 3.51
CA LYS A 37 1.10 14.98 3.84
C LYS A 37 0.70 14.18 5.08
N LYS A 38 0.30 14.87 6.16
CA LYS A 38 -0.13 14.21 7.41
C LYS A 38 -1.36 13.32 7.20
N SER A 39 -2.34 13.82 6.43
CA SER A 39 -3.55 13.06 6.10
C SER A 39 -3.24 11.81 5.27
N THR A 40 -2.42 11.95 4.21
CA THR A 40 -1.99 10.83 3.36
C THR A 40 -1.26 9.76 4.18
N ILE A 41 -0.35 10.15 5.08
CA ILE A 41 0.34 9.20 5.97
C ILE A 41 -0.65 8.49 6.89
N SER A 42 -1.59 9.21 7.50
CA SER A 42 -2.59 8.63 8.40
C SER A 42 -3.46 7.60 7.67
N ASN A 43 -3.92 7.93 6.46
CA ASN A 43 -4.74 7.03 5.65
C ASN A 43 -3.93 5.83 5.15
N LEU A 44 -2.67 6.03 4.79
CA LEU A 44 -1.76 4.93 4.44
C LEU A 44 -1.57 3.96 5.60
N LYS A 45 -1.43 4.45 6.85
CA LYS A 45 -1.35 3.58 8.03
C LYS A 45 -2.61 2.72 8.20
N LEU A 46 -3.79 3.28 7.97
CA LEU A 46 -5.06 2.55 8.02
C LEU A 46 -5.16 1.51 6.91
N GLU A 47 -4.79 1.88 5.67
CA GLU A 47 -4.72 0.97 4.52
C GLU A 47 -3.79 -0.21 4.79
N ILE A 48 -2.60 0.05 5.35
CA ILE A 48 -1.64 -1.00 5.69
C ILE A 48 -2.18 -1.91 6.80
N HIS A 49 -2.81 -1.37 7.86
CA HIS A 49 -3.43 -2.20 8.90
C HIS A 49 -4.52 -3.10 8.34
N TYR A 50 -5.36 -2.56 7.46
CA TYR A 50 -6.40 -3.33 6.78
C TYR A 50 -5.78 -4.49 5.98
N ASN A 51 -4.75 -4.22 5.19
CA ASN A 51 -4.06 -5.25 4.40
C ASN A 51 -3.40 -6.31 5.30
N ILE A 52 -2.75 -5.92 6.41
CA ILE A 52 -2.15 -6.87 7.38
C ILE A 52 -3.19 -7.84 7.94
N ASN A 53 -4.39 -7.35 8.25
CA ASN A 53 -5.48 -8.19 8.73
C ASN A 53 -5.93 -9.16 7.64
N LEU A 54 -6.10 -8.68 6.41
CA LEU A 54 -6.45 -9.51 5.25
C LEU A 54 -5.42 -10.62 5.00
N TYR A 55 -4.12 -10.27 5.00
CA TYR A 55 -3.03 -11.24 4.87
C TYR A 55 -3.02 -12.26 6.00
N SER A 56 -3.32 -11.84 7.23
CA SER A 56 -3.40 -12.75 8.37
C SER A 56 -4.50 -13.79 8.20
N ASP A 57 -5.63 -13.41 7.58
CA ASP A 57 -6.71 -14.34 7.30
C ASP A 57 -6.40 -15.27 6.13
N PHE A 58 -5.74 -14.77 5.08
CA PHE A 58 -5.22 -15.63 4.00
C PHE A 58 -4.19 -16.65 4.51
N ILE A 59 -3.28 -16.23 5.39
CA ILE A 59 -2.30 -17.13 6.02
C ILE A 59 -3.00 -18.26 6.78
N LYS A 60 -4.06 -17.96 7.54
CA LYS A 60 -4.84 -18.99 8.26
C LYS A 60 -5.51 -19.95 7.29
N GLN A 61 -6.14 -19.45 6.24
CA GLN A 61 -6.82 -20.27 5.23
C GLN A 61 -5.84 -21.19 4.50
N LEU A 62 -4.71 -20.65 4.03
CA LEU A 62 -3.67 -21.42 3.36
C LEU A 62 -3.03 -22.45 4.29
N SER A 63 -2.76 -22.09 5.55
CA SER A 63 -2.21 -23.05 6.53
C SER A 63 -3.20 -24.18 6.81
N SER A 64 -4.49 -23.87 6.92
CA SER A 64 -5.56 -24.88 7.08
C SER A 64 -5.65 -25.80 5.85
N ALA A 65 -5.58 -25.22 4.65
CA ALA A 65 -5.58 -25.98 3.40
C ALA A 65 -4.39 -26.92 3.28
N ILE A 66 -3.18 -26.45 3.59
CA ILE A 66 -1.97 -27.27 3.60
C ILE A 66 -2.12 -28.46 4.55
N ASN A 67 -2.62 -28.24 5.76
CA ASN A 67 -2.85 -29.31 6.73
C ASN A 67 -3.87 -30.34 6.22
N ALA A 68 -4.97 -29.88 5.63
CA ALA A 68 -6.01 -30.76 5.09
C ALA A 68 -5.52 -31.56 3.87
N VAL A 69 -4.78 -30.92 2.95
CA VAL A 69 -4.16 -31.59 1.79
C VAL A 69 -3.15 -32.63 2.26
N SER A 70 -2.32 -32.30 3.26
CA SER A 70 -1.32 -33.22 3.82
C SER A 70 -1.94 -34.44 4.49
N SER A 71 -3.16 -34.30 5.04
CA SER A 71 -3.93 -35.41 5.61
C SER A 71 -4.80 -36.16 4.58
N GLY A 72 -4.72 -35.80 3.29
CA GLY A 72 -5.55 -36.38 2.22
C GLY A 72 -7.02 -35.95 2.22
N SER A 73 -7.40 -34.93 3.00
CA SER A 73 -8.78 -34.43 3.05
C SER A 73 -9.09 -33.56 1.84
N LYS A 74 -10.07 -33.98 1.02
CA LYS A 74 -10.56 -33.20 -0.13
C LYS A 74 -11.51 -32.05 0.28
N HIS A 75 -11.92 -31.97 1.55
CA HIS A 75 -12.77 -30.88 2.04
C HIS A 75 -11.94 -29.64 2.38
N VAL A 76 -11.44 -28.97 1.34
CA VAL A 76 -10.62 -27.76 1.46
C VAL A 76 -11.34 -26.59 0.82
N TYR A 77 -11.50 -25.52 1.58
CA TYR A 77 -12.05 -24.25 1.11
C TYR A 77 -11.03 -23.15 1.39
N VAL A 78 -10.65 -22.45 0.33
CA VAL A 78 -9.75 -21.29 0.39
C VAL A 78 -10.40 -20.19 -0.42
N ARG A 79 -10.37 -18.97 0.11
CA ARG A 79 -10.81 -17.75 -0.56
C ARG A 79 -9.69 -16.71 -0.44
N LEU A 80 -9.07 -16.38 -1.58
CA LEU A 80 -7.86 -15.56 -1.66
C LEU A 80 -8.13 -14.20 -2.32
N ASP A 81 -9.21 -13.50 -2.00
CA ASP A 81 -9.63 -12.34 -2.80
C ASP A 81 -8.60 -11.18 -2.86
N TYR A 82 -7.69 -11.18 -3.83
CA TYR A 82 -6.62 -10.19 -3.94
C TYR A 82 -7.13 -8.84 -4.44
N ASP A 83 -8.31 -8.81 -5.04
CA ASP A 83 -9.01 -7.58 -5.43
C ASP A 83 -9.34 -6.67 -4.25
N PHE A 84 -9.47 -7.22 -3.03
CA PHE A 84 -9.71 -6.42 -1.83
C PHE A 84 -8.43 -5.81 -1.24
N ILE A 85 -7.23 -6.15 -1.73
CA ILE A 85 -6.00 -5.53 -1.25
C ILE A 85 -6.02 -4.04 -1.62
N ALA A 86 -6.06 -3.19 -0.61
CA ALA A 86 -6.13 -1.75 -0.82
C ALA A 86 -4.75 -1.19 -1.16
N THR A 87 -4.65 -0.41 -2.25
CA THR A 87 -3.40 0.20 -2.72
C THR A 87 -3.54 1.69 -3.06
N PHE A 88 -4.67 2.30 -2.70
CA PHE A 88 -5.01 3.66 -3.12
C PHE A 88 -4.06 4.68 -2.49
N PHE A 89 -3.93 4.65 -1.17
CA PHE A 89 -3.06 5.57 -0.45
C PHE A 89 -1.59 5.21 -0.63
N ALA A 90 -1.25 3.94 -0.84
CA ALA A 90 0.10 3.54 -1.24
C ALA A 90 0.51 4.20 -2.59
N LYS A 91 -0.38 4.19 -3.58
CA LYS A 91 -0.15 4.86 -4.88
C LYS A 91 -0.08 6.38 -4.74
N GLU A 92 -0.96 6.99 -3.94
CA GLU A 92 -0.89 8.43 -3.68
C GLU A 92 0.41 8.83 -2.98
N TYR A 93 0.86 8.01 -2.02
CA TYR A 93 2.12 8.21 -1.29
C TYR A 93 3.34 8.09 -2.23
N TYR A 94 3.29 7.19 -3.22
CA TYR A 94 4.31 7.06 -4.26
C TYR A 94 4.33 8.27 -5.20
N ASN A 95 3.17 8.62 -5.76
CA ASN A 95 3.05 9.70 -6.74
C ASN A 95 3.35 11.09 -6.15
N SER A 96 3.20 11.26 -4.83
CA SER A 96 3.54 12.50 -4.13
C SER A 96 5.04 12.62 -3.78
N GLY A 97 5.87 11.62 -4.13
CA GLY A 97 7.31 11.63 -3.85
C GLY A 97 7.66 11.48 -2.36
N LEU A 98 6.66 11.21 -1.51
CA LEU A 98 6.86 11.10 -0.06
C LEU A 98 7.64 9.84 0.32
N LEU A 99 7.56 8.78 -0.48
CA LEU A 99 8.34 7.54 -0.30
C LEU A 99 9.85 7.79 -0.22
N LEU A 100 10.41 8.64 -1.09
CA LEU A 100 11.84 8.95 -1.13
C LEU A 100 12.31 9.70 0.12
N THR A 101 11.39 10.33 0.86
CA THR A 101 11.70 11.02 2.11
C THR A 101 11.71 10.10 3.33
N ALA A 102 11.15 8.90 3.22
CA ALA A 102 10.93 7.98 4.34
C ALA A 102 11.69 6.63 4.19
N PHE A 103 12.03 6.22 2.98
CA PHE A 103 12.56 4.89 2.68
C PHE A 103 13.90 4.95 1.94
N HIS A 104 14.80 4.01 2.27
CA HIS A 104 16.01 3.79 1.50
C HIS A 104 15.65 3.07 0.18
N VAL A 105 16.51 3.19 -0.85
CA VAL A 105 16.27 2.61 -2.18
C VAL A 105 15.96 1.10 -2.13
N GLU A 106 16.65 0.37 -1.25
CA GLU A 106 16.42 -1.06 -1.04
C GLU A 106 15.03 -1.36 -0.43
N ASP A 107 14.51 -0.49 0.43
CA ASP A 107 13.16 -0.65 0.99
C ASP A 107 12.10 -0.43 -0.09
N LEU A 108 12.33 0.53 -1.00
CA LEU A 108 11.47 0.79 -2.16
C LEU A 108 11.39 -0.44 -3.07
N LYS A 109 12.54 -1.06 -3.33
CA LYS A 109 12.62 -2.28 -4.13
C LYS A 109 11.79 -3.40 -3.48
N ARG A 110 11.94 -3.62 -2.17
CA ARG A 110 11.19 -4.65 -1.44
C ARG A 110 9.69 -4.40 -1.42
N TRP A 111 9.28 -3.14 -1.24
CA TRP A 111 7.86 -2.76 -1.30
C TRP A 111 7.28 -2.97 -2.71
N ASN A 112 7.98 -2.58 -3.77
CA ASN A 112 7.53 -2.86 -5.14
C ASN A 112 7.40 -4.36 -5.43
N VAL A 113 8.34 -5.18 -4.92
CA VAL A 113 8.24 -6.64 -5.00
C VAL A 113 7.00 -7.13 -4.26
N MET A 114 6.72 -6.63 -3.04
CA MET A 114 5.50 -6.98 -2.30
C MET A 114 4.23 -6.62 -3.08
N LEU A 115 4.14 -5.40 -3.62
CA LEU A 115 2.98 -4.94 -4.40
C LEU A 115 2.75 -5.77 -5.67
N SER A 116 3.78 -6.46 -6.15
CA SER A 116 3.73 -7.32 -7.33
C SER A 116 3.61 -8.81 -6.99
N SER A 117 3.86 -9.19 -5.73
CA SER A 117 3.90 -10.59 -5.29
C SER A 117 2.52 -11.23 -5.19
N LEU A 118 1.49 -10.43 -4.91
CA LEU A 118 0.09 -10.85 -4.86
C LEU A 118 -0.63 -10.27 -6.06
N SER A 119 -1.15 -11.14 -6.93
CA SER A 119 -1.85 -10.73 -8.15
C SER A 119 -3.05 -11.63 -8.42
N ALA A 120 -4.15 -11.05 -8.90
CA ALA A 120 -5.42 -11.75 -9.13
C ALA A 120 -5.27 -13.00 -10.02
N GLY A 121 -4.29 -13.05 -10.93
CA GLY A 121 -4.04 -14.21 -11.77
C GLY A 121 -3.45 -15.42 -11.03
N TYR A 122 -2.65 -15.20 -9.99
CA TYR A 122 -2.07 -16.28 -9.19
C TYR A 122 -3.08 -16.87 -8.19
N GLU A 123 -3.96 -16.04 -7.63
CA GLU A 123 -5.10 -16.51 -6.83
C GLU A 123 -5.91 -17.54 -7.61
N GLN A 124 -6.33 -17.21 -8.84
CA GLN A 124 -7.17 -18.10 -9.64
C GLN A 124 -6.48 -19.44 -9.90
N LYS A 125 -5.18 -19.41 -10.20
CA LYS A 125 -4.38 -20.62 -10.38
C LYS A 125 -4.41 -21.53 -9.14
N VAL A 126 -4.28 -20.96 -7.94
CA VAL A 126 -4.35 -21.73 -6.68
C VAL A 126 -5.73 -22.36 -6.50
N LEU A 127 -6.80 -21.60 -6.76
CA LEU A 127 -8.17 -22.08 -6.66
C LEU A 127 -8.48 -23.19 -7.68
N ASP A 128 -8.01 -23.04 -8.91
CA ASP A 128 -8.14 -24.03 -9.98
C ASP A 128 -7.38 -25.31 -9.62
N SER A 129 -6.13 -25.20 -9.15
CA SER A 129 -5.34 -26.36 -8.72
C SER A 129 -5.98 -27.10 -7.54
N LEU A 130 -6.58 -26.36 -6.60
CA LEU A 130 -7.36 -26.94 -5.51
C LEU A 130 -8.60 -27.68 -6.01
N GLU A 131 -9.29 -27.16 -7.02
CA GLU A 131 -10.49 -27.78 -7.60
C GLU A 131 -10.13 -29.01 -8.45
N GLU A 132 -9.05 -28.94 -9.23
CA GLU A 132 -8.52 -30.06 -10.01
C GLU A 132 -8.10 -31.21 -9.09
N TRP A 133 -7.40 -30.92 -8.00
CA TRP A 133 -7.07 -31.93 -7.02
C TRP A 133 -8.33 -32.49 -6.34
N ARG A 134 -9.30 -31.64 -5.99
CA ARG A 134 -10.57 -32.09 -5.39
C ARG A 134 -11.38 -33.03 -6.29
N THR A 135 -11.28 -32.83 -7.60
CA THR A 135 -12.01 -33.59 -8.62
C THR A 135 -11.15 -34.66 -9.31
N ASP A 136 -9.98 -34.97 -8.75
CA ASP A 136 -9.00 -35.97 -9.25
C ASP A 136 -8.61 -35.79 -10.73
N LYS A 137 -8.51 -34.53 -11.18
CA LYS A 137 -8.16 -34.14 -12.56
C LYS A 137 -6.65 -34.03 -12.83
N GLY A 138 -5.84 -34.86 -12.17
CA GLY A 138 -4.43 -35.05 -12.54
C GLY A 138 -3.39 -34.22 -11.78
N ILE A 139 -3.78 -33.34 -10.85
CA ILE A 139 -2.82 -32.75 -9.90
C ILE A 139 -2.56 -33.72 -8.75
N SER A 140 -1.28 -33.97 -8.48
CA SER A 140 -0.85 -34.79 -7.33
C SER A 140 -0.96 -34.00 -6.02
N GLN A 141 -1.08 -34.72 -4.90
CA GLN A 141 -1.09 -34.10 -3.56
C GLN A 141 0.19 -33.29 -3.31
N ASP A 142 1.35 -33.81 -3.69
CA ASP A 142 2.65 -33.15 -3.50
C ASP A 142 2.75 -31.86 -4.32
N GLU A 143 2.27 -31.88 -5.56
CA GLU A 143 2.21 -30.69 -6.42
C GLU A 143 1.30 -29.61 -5.83
N LEU A 144 0.10 -29.98 -5.38
CA LEU A 144 -0.80 -29.03 -4.73
C LEU A 144 -0.19 -28.46 -3.45
N PHE A 145 0.46 -29.29 -2.64
CA PHE A 145 1.16 -28.84 -1.43
C PHE A 145 2.20 -27.76 -1.77
N HIS A 146 3.02 -27.97 -2.81
CA HIS A 146 4.02 -26.99 -3.22
C HIS A 146 3.42 -25.67 -3.71
N ILE A 147 2.29 -25.73 -4.42
CA ILE A 147 1.55 -24.53 -4.85
C ILE A 147 1.06 -23.74 -3.64
N LEU A 148 0.42 -24.41 -2.68
CA LEU A 148 -0.11 -23.78 -1.47
C LEU A 148 1.00 -23.23 -0.55
N ASP A 149 2.10 -23.98 -0.38
CA ASP A 149 3.25 -23.54 0.43
C ASP A 149 3.95 -22.33 -0.21
N HIS A 150 4.09 -22.32 -1.53
CA HIS A 150 4.60 -21.14 -2.25
C HIS A 150 3.70 -19.93 -2.00
N GLU A 151 2.38 -20.08 -2.17
CA GLU A 151 1.44 -18.98 -1.95
C GLU A 151 1.48 -18.47 -0.50
N LEU A 152 1.53 -19.38 0.47
CA LEU A 152 1.67 -19.04 1.88
C LEU A 152 2.92 -18.21 2.16
N LYS A 153 4.05 -18.52 1.51
CA LYS A 153 5.29 -17.75 1.62
C LYS A 153 5.14 -16.35 1.03
N GLN A 154 4.46 -16.19 -0.11
CA GLN A 154 4.22 -14.88 -0.72
C GLN A 154 3.34 -14.00 0.18
N VAL A 155 2.24 -14.55 0.71
CA VAL A 155 1.35 -13.81 1.61
C VAL A 155 2.06 -13.43 2.92
N ARG A 156 2.90 -14.32 3.47
CA ARG A 156 3.73 -14.00 4.65
C ARG A 156 4.71 -12.88 4.37
N TYR A 157 5.43 -12.96 3.26
CA TYR A 157 6.34 -11.90 2.84
C TYR A 157 5.61 -10.56 2.67
N ALA A 158 4.43 -10.56 2.05
CA ALA A 158 3.63 -9.35 1.88
C ALA A 158 3.24 -8.73 3.23
N LYS A 159 2.81 -9.57 4.19
CA LYS A 159 2.51 -9.14 5.55
C LYS A 159 3.72 -8.56 6.28
N GLU A 160 4.84 -9.27 6.28
CA GLU A 160 6.09 -8.83 6.93
C GLU A 160 6.55 -7.47 6.37
N MET A 161 6.45 -7.29 5.05
CA MET A 161 6.78 -6.02 4.40
C MET A 161 5.80 -4.91 4.75
N SER A 162 4.51 -5.20 4.85
CA SER A 162 3.52 -4.23 5.32
C SER A 162 3.76 -3.79 6.76
N GLU A 163 4.10 -4.71 7.66
CA GLU A 163 4.46 -4.42 9.05
C GLU A 163 5.75 -3.58 9.12
N TYR A 164 6.74 -3.90 8.28
CA TYR A 164 7.96 -3.11 8.16
C TYR A 164 7.68 -1.68 7.70
N VAL A 165 6.93 -1.49 6.61
CA VAL A 165 6.54 -0.16 6.11
C VAL A 165 5.81 0.63 7.18
N LEU A 166 4.86 0.00 7.89
CA LEU A 166 4.13 0.63 8.97
C LEU A 166 5.04 1.13 10.10
N SER A 167 6.12 0.41 10.42
CA SER A 167 7.09 0.80 11.44
C SER A 167 7.94 2.03 11.07
N LYS A 168 7.99 2.39 9.79
CA LYS A 168 8.77 3.51 9.25
C LYS A 168 7.95 4.78 9.01
N LEU A 169 6.63 4.66 8.98
CA LEU A 169 5.67 5.76 8.79
C LEU A 169 5.31 6.46 10.09
#